data_AF-A0A2H3G334-F1
#
_entry.id   AF-A0A2H3G334-F1
#
_cell.length_a   1.000
_cell.length_b   1.000
_cell.length_c   1.000
_cell.angle_alpha   90.00
_cell.angle_beta   90.00
_cell.angle_gamma   90.00
#
_symmetry.space_group_name_H-M   'P 1'
#
loop_
_entity.id
_entity.type
_entity.pdbx_description
1 polymer ?
#
loop_
_entity_poly.entity_id
_entity_poly.type
_entity_poly.pdbx_seq_one_letter_code
_entity_poly.pdbx_strand_id
1 'polypeptide(L)'
;MAPEPQPEPPAQAEATPQEAGQQQTEETPASPPLPQRHTAVSPGPRAARLQELYARSLKKTLGKAGWQNVAGCYPTIAKRAEGVLRQVQGQMVDKLSEKCEKEFENIMVSRQVVPKLNDLESLISDASRRRAESTTETPTPPHMLPPPTILAAHLTPNLTAHQSQLNARLQTTQSQNALLYDEVQRQREEIRALLDTLEAVVADVQGANDALRPVVGDVAAETRQGITAVEAANGGGQGQQGATT
;
A
#
# COMPACT_ATOMS: atom_id res chain seq x y z
N MET A 1 -37.42 -46.11 23.16
CA MET A 1 -37.56 -45.58 21.79
C MET A 1 -36.16 -45.54 21.20
N ALA A 2 -35.80 -46.63 20.53
CA ALA A 2 -34.60 -46.84 19.74
C ALA A 2 -35.08 -47.60 18.49
N PRO A 3 -34.24 -47.80 17.48
CA PRO A 3 -33.79 -46.85 16.46
C PRO A 3 -34.36 -47.26 15.07
N GLU A 4 -34.44 -46.36 14.10
CA GLU A 4 -34.69 -46.73 12.69
C GLU A 4 -33.92 -45.82 11.72
N PRO A 5 -33.57 -46.32 10.53
CA PRO A 5 -32.21 -46.29 10.03
C PRO A 5 -32.05 -45.47 8.72
N GLN A 6 -30.79 -45.23 8.37
CA GLN A 6 -30.37 -44.72 7.07
C GLN A 6 -30.75 -45.68 5.92
N PRO A 7 -30.81 -45.15 4.68
CA PRO A 7 -30.11 -45.83 3.59
C PRO A 7 -29.28 -44.87 2.72
N GLU A 8 -28.03 -45.26 2.47
CA GLU A 8 -27.22 -44.95 1.26
C GLU A 8 -27.21 -46.20 0.35
N PRO A 9 -26.68 -46.21 -0.90
CA PRO A 9 -26.52 -45.21 -1.97
C PRO A 9 -27.07 -45.76 -3.33
N PRO A 10 -26.76 -45.16 -4.49
CA PRO A 10 -25.85 -45.93 -5.36
C PRO A 10 -24.73 -45.15 -6.04
N ALA A 11 -23.71 -45.95 -6.33
CA ALA A 11 -22.42 -45.75 -6.97
C ALA A 11 -22.37 -44.93 -8.29
N GLN A 12 -21.32 -44.10 -8.34
CA GLN A 12 -20.27 -43.99 -9.37
C GLN A 12 -20.65 -43.69 -10.83
N ALA A 13 -20.17 -42.53 -11.31
CA ALA A 13 -19.47 -42.44 -12.58
C ALA A 13 -18.42 -41.32 -12.51
N GLU A 14 -17.16 -41.69 -12.76
CA GLU A 14 -16.02 -40.80 -12.96
C GLU A 14 -16.22 -39.88 -14.17
N ALA A 15 -15.87 -38.60 -14.01
CA ALA A 15 -15.34 -37.76 -15.08
C ALA A 15 -14.69 -36.50 -14.49
N THR A 16 -13.37 -36.50 -14.34
CA THR A 16 -12.53 -35.28 -14.46
C THR A 16 -12.21 -35.08 -15.96
N PRO A 17 -12.05 -33.84 -16.48
CA PRO A 17 -11.00 -32.93 -16.00
C PRO A 17 -11.31 -31.41 -16.02
N GLN A 18 -10.60 -30.72 -15.10
CA GLN A 18 -10.00 -29.39 -15.18
C GLN A 18 -10.84 -28.20 -15.69
N GLU A 19 -11.13 -27.25 -14.79
CA GLU A 19 -10.92 -25.83 -15.05
C GLU A 19 -10.76 -25.01 -13.76
N ALA A 20 -9.98 -23.96 -13.85
CA ALA A 20 -9.41 -23.17 -12.76
C ALA A 20 -10.43 -22.26 -12.04
N GLY A 21 -10.24 -22.08 -10.73
CA GLY A 21 -11.00 -21.09 -9.95
C GLY A 21 -10.39 -20.87 -8.56
N GLN A 22 -9.73 -19.73 -8.39
CA GLN A 22 -9.14 -19.22 -7.15
C GLN A 22 -10.22 -18.80 -6.14
N GLN A 23 -9.97 -18.98 -4.82
CA GLN A 23 -10.36 -18.06 -3.71
C GLN A 23 -9.82 -18.64 -2.38
N GLN A 24 -8.67 -18.15 -1.89
CA GLN A 24 -8.51 -17.02 -0.95
C GLN A 24 -8.87 -17.37 0.50
N THR A 25 -7.84 -17.78 1.25
CA THR A 25 -7.80 -17.78 2.71
C THR A 25 -7.65 -16.33 3.19
N GLU A 26 -8.56 -15.87 4.05
CA GLU A 26 -8.48 -14.57 4.73
C GLU A 26 -7.26 -14.53 5.67
N GLU A 27 -6.31 -13.63 5.40
CA GLU A 27 -5.26 -13.23 6.34
C GLU A 27 -5.55 -11.81 6.85
N THR A 28 -5.69 -11.70 8.17
CA THR A 28 -5.69 -10.45 8.94
C THR A 28 -4.46 -9.59 8.62
N PRO A 29 -4.58 -8.25 8.47
CA PRO A 29 -3.45 -7.41 8.15
C PRO A 29 -2.57 -7.18 9.39
N ALA A 30 -1.48 -7.93 9.48
CA ALA A 30 -0.38 -7.61 10.38
C ALA A 30 0.30 -6.31 9.92
N SER A 31 0.58 -5.41 10.87
CA SER A 31 1.26 -4.15 10.63
C SER A 31 2.59 -4.36 9.89
N PRO A 32 2.94 -3.51 8.90
CA PRO A 32 4.20 -3.66 8.18
C PRO A 32 5.39 -3.51 9.14
N PRO A 33 6.43 -4.36 9.04
CA PRO A 33 7.61 -4.27 9.87
C PRO A 33 8.32 -2.94 9.61
N LEU A 34 8.78 -2.29 10.69
CA LEU A 34 9.62 -1.09 10.57
C LEU A 34 10.81 -1.39 9.64
N PRO A 35 11.15 -0.50 8.70
CA PRO A 35 12.31 -0.70 7.85
C PRO A 35 13.55 -0.81 8.72
N GLN A 36 14.21 -1.96 8.66
CA GLN A 36 15.51 -2.14 9.27
C GLN A 36 16.44 -1.11 8.61
N ARG A 37 16.98 -0.17 9.38
CA ARG A 37 18.07 0.68 8.89
C ARG A 37 19.22 -0.26 8.54
N HIS A 38 19.38 -0.56 7.25
CA HIS A 38 20.50 -1.33 6.75
C HIS A 38 21.77 -0.50 6.95
N THR A 39 22.41 -0.63 8.11
CA THR A 39 23.74 -0.06 8.31
C THR A 39 24.71 -0.80 7.41
N ALA A 40 25.57 -0.06 6.71
CA ALA A 40 26.68 -0.65 5.99
C ALA A 40 27.49 -1.56 6.94
N VAL A 41 27.77 -2.79 6.49
CA VAL A 41 28.61 -3.77 7.19
C VAL A 41 30.07 -3.28 7.29
N SER A 42 30.42 -2.21 6.56
CA SER A 42 31.72 -1.58 6.61
C SER A 42 31.98 -0.93 7.98
N PRO A 43 33.16 -1.17 8.61
CA PRO A 43 33.53 -0.54 9.86
C PRO A 43 33.54 1.00 9.77
N GLY A 44 32.69 1.66 10.56
CA GLY A 44 32.75 3.11 10.75
C GLY A 44 33.97 3.54 11.60
N PRO A 45 34.20 4.86 11.75
CA PRO A 45 35.40 5.39 12.42
C PRO A 45 35.56 4.90 13.86
N ARG A 46 34.45 4.73 14.59
CA ARG A 46 34.46 4.20 15.96
C ARG A 46 34.70 2.70 16.02
N ALA A 47 34.12 1.95 15.09
CA ALA A 47 34.35 0.50 15.00
C ALA A 47 35.81 0.19 14.64
N ALA A 48 36.39 0.94 13.68
CA ALA A 48 37.80 0.84 13.33
C ALA A 48 38.71 1.14 14.52
N ARG A 49 38.45 2.24 15.26
CA ARG A 49 39.21 2.58 16.47
C ARG A 49 39.13 1.51 17.55
N LEU A 50 37.97 0.85 17.71
CA LEU A 50 37.80 -0.23 18.67
C LEU A 50 38.65 -1.45 18.29
N GLN A 51 38.69 -1.83 17.01
CA GLN A 51 39.55 -2.90 16.52
C GLN A 51 41.03 -2.56 16.66
N GLU A 52 41.44 -1.33 16.33
CA GLU A 52 42.82 -0.86 16.51
C GLU A 52 43.26 -0.87 17.98
N LEU A 53 42.40 -0.39 18.88
CA LEU A 53 42.67 -0.36 20.31
C LEU A 53 42.82 -1.79 20.86
N TYR A 54 41.93 -2.70 20.42
CA TYR A 54 42.01 -4.10 20.79
C TYR A 54 43.34 -4.72 20.34
N ALA A 55 43.70 -4.60 19.07
CA ALA A 55 44.96 -5.13 18.53
C ALA A 55 46.19 -4.54 19.25
N ARG A 56 46.16 -3.24 19.57
CA ARG A 56 47.24 -2.58 20.33
C ARG A 56 47.32 -3.11 21.76
N SER A 57 46.19 -3.30 22.44
CA SER A 57 46.13 -3.81 23.81
C SER A 57 46.58 -5.27 23.90
N LEU A 58 46.20 -6.10 22.93
CA LEU A 58 46.61 -7.49 22.82
C LEU A 58 48.12 -7.60 22.61
N LYS A 59 48.69 -6.83 21.67
CA LYS A 59 50.15 -6.78 21.46
C LYS A 59 50.90 -6.35 22.72
N LYS A 60 50.37 -5.35 23.45
CA LYS A 60 51.00 -4.85 24.68
C LYS A 60 50.95 -5.88 25.82
N THR A 61 49.85 -6.60 25.96
CA THR A 61 49.68 -7.65 26.99
C THR A 61 50.56 -8.86 26.68
N LEU A 62 50.56 -9.35 25.43
CA LEU A 62 51.44 -10.43 25.00
C LEU A 62 52.93 -10.04 25.08
N GLY A 63 53.27 -8.78 24.80
CA GLY A 63 54.64 -8.29 24.97
C GLY A 63 55.16 -8.35 26.41
N LYS A 64 54.27 -8.41 27.42
CA LYS A 64 54.67 -8.65 28.82
C LYS A 64 55.02 -10.10 29.09
N ALA A 65 54.57 -11.06 28.28
CA ALA A 65 55.03 -12.45 28.32
C ALA A 65 56.35 -12.64 27.53
N GLY A 66 57.18 -11.60 27.46
CA GLY A 66 58.48 -11.63 26.79
C GLY A 66 59.50 -12.53 27.48
N TRP A 67 60.56 -12.88 26.74
CA TRP A 67 61.57 -13.86 27.16
C TRP A 67 62.20 -13.54 28.52
N GLN A 68 62.47 -12.26 28.80
CA GLN A 68 63.08 -11.82 30.06
C GLN A 68 62.24 -12.17 31.28
N ASN A 69 60.91 -12.02 31.18
CA ASN A 69 59.99 -12.31 32.28
C ASN A 69 59.84 -13.83 32.46
N VAL A 70 59.76 -14.58 31.37
CA VAL A 70 59.64 -16.06 31.43
C VAL A 70 60.93 -16.70 31.93
N ALA A 71 62.09 -16.25 31.45
CA ALA A 71 63.40 -16.73 31.92
C ALA A 71 63.64 -16.38 33.40
N GLY A 72 63.19 -15.20 33.85
CA GLY A 72 63.26 -14.78 35.25
C GLY A 72 62.42 -15.67 36.18
N CYS A 73 61.25 -16.13 35.73
CA CYS A 73 60.39 -17.04 36.50
C CYS A 73 60.89 -18.50 36.48
N TYR A 74 61.64 -18.91 35.46
CA TYR A 74 62.14 -20.28 35.29
C TYR A 74 63.67 -20.35 35.09
N PRO A 75 64.48 -19.89 36.06
CA PRO A 75 65.92 -19.70 35.89
C PRO A 75 66.70 -21.02 35.72
N THR A 76 66.21 -22.12 36.30
CA THR A 76 66.84 -23.44 36.18
C THR A 76 66.65 -24.04 34.79
N ILE A 77 65.45 -23.93 34.24
CA ILE A 77 65.09 -24.43 32.91
C ILE A 77 65.73 -23.56 31.83
N ALA A 78 65.76 -22.25 32.03
CA ALA A 78 66.41 -21.31 31.11
C ALA A 78 67.90 -21.64 30.90
N LYS A 79 68.61 -22.09 31.95
CA LYS A 79 70.03 -22.48 31.86
C LYS A 79 70.25 -23.87 31.24
N ARG A 80 69.32 -24.80 31.45
CA ARG A 80 69.49 -26.22 31.06
C ARG A 80 68.89 -26.54 29.69
N ALA A 81 67.81 -25.87 29.31
CA ALA A 81 67.04 -26.14 28.09
C ALA A 81 66.38 -24.86 27.55
N GLU A 82 67.21 -23.87 27.18
CA GLU A 82 66.74 -22.58 26.66
C GLU A 82 65.83 -22.73 25.43
N GLY A 83 66.19 -23.61 24.49
CA GLY A 83 65.44 -23.82 23.25
C GLY A 83 64.01 -24.31 23.48
N VAL A 84 63.82 -25.24 24.41
CA VAL A 84 62.49 -25.77 24.75
C VAL A 84 61.63 -24.68 25.41
N LEU A 85 62.22 -23.89 26.32
CA LEU A 85 61.47 -22.82 26.99
C LEU A 85 61.07 -21.70 26.01
N ARG A 86 61.95 -21.33 25.06
CA ARG A 86 61.62 -20.39 23.98
C ARG A 86 60.50 -20.91 23.08
N GLN A 87 60.53 -22.20 22.75
CA GLN A 87 59.48 -22.83 21.96
C GLN A 87 58.14 -22.81 22.69
N VAL A 88 58.11 -23.15 23.99
CA VAL A 88 56.89 -23.11 24.81
C VAL A 88 56.34 -21.68 24.92
N GLN A 89 57.21 -20.70 25.16
CA GLN A 89 56.81 -19.30 25.20
C GLN A 89 56.18 -18.86 23.86
N GLY A 90 56.85 -19.13 22.74
CA GLY A 90 56.34 -18.78 21.40
C GLY A 90 54.98 -19.41 21.14
N GLN A 91 54.87 -20.73 21.35
CA GLN A 91 53.61 -21.45 21.19
C GLN A 91 52.49 -20.91 22.10
N MET A 92 52.80 -20.55 23.34
CA MET A 92 51.83 -19.98 24.27
C MET A 92 51.33 -18.61 23.80
N VAL A 93 52.25 -17.73 23.38
CA VAL A 93 51.90 -16.38 22.88
C VAL A 93 51.09 -16.48 21.59
N ASP A 94 51.51 -17.33 20.65
CA ASP A 94 50.82 -17.52 19.37
C ASP A 94 49.41 -18.09 19.57
N LYS A 95 49.27 -19.14 20.39
CA LYS A 95 47.97 -19.76 20.67
C LYS A 95 47.03 -18.85 21.44
N LEU A 96 47.55 -18.05 22.36
CA LEU A 96 46.77 -17.07 23.09
C LEU A 96 46.31 -15.94 22.15
N SER A 97 47.19 -15.46 21.26
CA SER A 97 46.84 -14.45 20.24
C SER A 97 45.71 -14.95 19.35
N GLU A 98 45.88 -16.14 18.76
CA GLU A 98 44.91 -16.76 17.85
C GLU A 98 43.54 -16.94 18.51
N LYS A 99 43.50 -17.45 19.76
CA LYS A 99 42.25 -17.62 20.50
C LYS A 99 41.58 -16.28 20.83
N CYS A 100 42.35 -15.30 21.28
CA CYS A 100 41.82 -13.98 21.59
C CYS A 100 41.25 -13.28 20.36
N GLU A 101 41.92 -13.35 19.22
CA GLU A 101 41.42 -12.78 17.95
C GLU A 101 40.12 -13.47 17.50
N LYS A 102 40.08 -14.81 17.56
CA LYS A 102 38.88 -15.57 17.20
C LYS A 102 37.69 -15.26 18.10
N GLU A 103 37.89 -15.21 19.42
CA GLU A 103 36.82 -14.87 20.36
C GLU A 103 36.35 -13.42 20.18
N PHE A 104 37.26 -12.50 19.87
CA PHE A 104 36.90 -11.12 19.59
C PHE A 104 36.02 -11.00 18.35
N GLU A 105 36.37 -11.67 17.25
CA GLU A 105 35.52 -11.71 16.04
C GLU A 105 34.16 -12.36 16.32
N ASN A 106 34.11 -13.44 17.09
CA ASN A 106 32.85 -14.06 17.53
C ASN A 106 31.98 -13.07 18.32
N ILE A 107 32.58 -12.27 19.21
CA ILE A 107 31.87 -11.24 19.97
C ILE A 107 31.40 -10.10 19.06
N MET A 108 32.21 -9.67 18.10
CA MET A 108 31.85 -8.62 17.13
C MET A 108 30.60 -9.01 16.32
N VAL A 109 30.57 -10.26 15.83
CA VAL A 109 29.44 -10.79 15.06
C VAL A 109 28.22 -11.04 15.95
N SER A 110 28.37 -11.78 17.04
CA SER A 110 27.25 -12.17 17.92
C SER A 110 26.50 -10.98 18.51
N ARG A 111 27.21 -9.91 18.86
CA ARG A 111 26.61 -8.69 19.42
C ARG A 111 26.25 -7.64 18.38
N GLN A 112 26.58 -7.88 17.11
CA GLN A 112 26.41 -6.93 16.00
C GLN A 112 27.02 -5.56 16.33
N VAL A 113 28.27 -5.56 16.78
CA VAL A 113 28.92 -4.35 17.30
C VAL A 113 29.12 -3.32 16.20
N VAL A 114 29.56 -3.75 15.01
CA VAL A 114 29.82 -2.84 13.88
C VAL A 114 28.54 -2.10 13.44
N PRO A 115 27.40 -2.78 13.16
CA PRO A 115 26.12 -2.11 12.91
C PRO A 115 25.73 -1.09 13.99
N LYS A 116 25.78 -1.49 15.26
CA LYS A 116 25.35 -0.63 16.37
C LYS A 116 26.24 0.60 16.55
N LEU A 117 27.54 0.47 16.35
CA LEU A 117 28.45 1.61 16.40
C LEU A 117 28.25 2.54 15.19
N ASN A 118 27.93 2.00 14.01
CA ASN A 118 27.59 2.80 12.83
C ASN A 118 26.26 3.55 13.03
N ASP A 119 25.25 2.89 13.59
CA ASP A 119 23.98 3.52 13.98
C ASP A 119 24.20 4.65 14.97
N LEU A 120 25.07 4.42 15.96
CA LEU A 120 25.41 5.43 16.95
C LEU A 120 26.08 6.65 16.31
N GLU A 121 27.02 6.46 15.39
CA GLU A 121 27.63 7.57 14.64
C GLU A 121 26.59 8.34 13.82
N SER A 122 25.66 7.63 13.17
CA SER A 122 24.53 8.25 12.46
C SER A 122 23.67 9.10 13.42
N LEU A 123 23.32 8.56 14.60
CA LEU A 123 22.54 9.27 15.61
C LEU A 123 23.29 10.50 16.17
N ILE A 124 24.61 10.41 16.36
CA ILE A 124 25.43 11.56 16.78
C ILE A 124 25.43 12.64 15.70
N SER A 125 25.58 12.26 14.43
CA SER A 125 25.58 13.23 13.32
C SER A 125 24.22 13.90 13.14
N ASP A 126 23.12 13.17 13.33
CA ASP A 126 21.77 13.72 13.32
C ASP A 126 21.55 14.66 14.52
N ALA A 127 22.01 14.25 15.70
CA ALA A 127 21.89 15.05 16.91
C ALA A 127 22.74 16.33 16.83
N SER A 128 23.95 16.27 16.28
CA SER A 128 24.80 17.45 16.11
C SER A 128 24.21 18.43 15.10
N ARG A 129 23.64 17.92 13.99
CA ARG A 129 22.89 18.73 13.01
C ARG A 129 21.71 19.45 13.67
N ARG A 130 20.84 18.71 14.38
CA ARG A 130 19.70 19.29 15.09
C ARG A 130 20.11 20.32 16.15
N ARG A 131 21.22 20.09 16.86
CA ARG A 131 21.77 21.06 17.82
C ARG A 131 22.26 22.33 17.16
N ALA A 132 22.89 22.23 15.98
CA ALA A 132 23.32 23.40 15.22
C ALA A 132 22.13 24.21 14.69
N GLU A 133 21.03 23.54 14.35
CA GLU A 133 19.78 24.15 13.90
C GLU A 133 18.92 24.72 15.05
N SER A 134 19.08 24.21 16.28
CA SER A 134 18.31 24.65 17.46
C SER A 134 19.05 25.74 18.25
N THR A 135 18.41 26.90 18.46
CA THR A 135 19.07 28.03 19.14
C THR A 135 18.77 28.15 20.64
N THR A 136 17.75 27.47 21.19
CA THR A 136 17.05 28.08 22.34
C THR A 136 16.92 27.27 23.63
N GLU A 137 17.17 25.95 23.69
CA GLU A 137 17.02 25.23 24.96
C GLU A 137 17.83 23.94 25.05
N THR A 138 18.37 23.65 26.24
CA THR A 138 19.00 22.37 26.52
C THR A 138 17.93 21.28 26.60
N PRO A 139 18.03 20.20 25.81
CA PRO A 139 16.99 19.18 25.79
C PRO A 139 16.89 18.49 27.16
N THR A 140 15.68 18.41 27.69
CA THR A 140 15.38 17.64 28.90
C THR A 140 15.74 16.18 28.69
N PRO A 141 16.47 15.54 29.63
CA PRO A 141 16.90 14.17 29.45
C PRO A 141 15.72 13.20 29.56
N PRO A 142 15.74 12.06 28.85
CA PRO A 142 14.60 11.14 28.72
C PRO A 142 14.08 10.58 30.05
N HIS A 143 14.93 10.49 31.08
CA HIS A 143 14.54 10.00 32.41
C HIS A 143 13.73 11.01 33.23
N MET A 144 13.69 12.28 32.81
CA MET A 144 12.87 13.33 33.43
C MET A 144 11.58 13.59 32.65
N LEU A 145 11.38 12.92 31.50
CA LEU A 145 10.17 13.11 30.71
C LEU A 145 8.99 12.35 31.33
N PRO A 146 7.83 13.01 31.53
CA PRO A 146 6.65 12.33 32.01
C PRO A 146 6.11 11.36 30.94
N PRO A 147 5.54 10.21 31.34
CA PRO A 147 4.99 9.20 30.43
C PRO A 147 4.05 9.73 29.32
N PRO A 148 3.09 10.66 29.58
CA PRO A 148 2.21 11.16 28.53
C PRO A 148 2.98 11.88 27.41
N THR A 149 4.10 12.54 27.71
CA THR A 149 4.91 13.22 26.71
C THR A 149 5.61 12.22 25.79
N ILE A 150 6.10 11.10 26.35
CA ILE A 150 6.73 10.02 25.56
C ILE A 150 5.70 9.38 24.63
N LEU A 151 4.51 9.09 25.16
CA LEU A 151 3.41 8.52 24.39
C LEU A 151 2.95 9.48 23.28
N ALA A 152 2.75 10.76 23.61
CA ALA A 152 2.38 11.77 22.63
C ALA A 152 3.45 11.91 21.53
N ALA A 153 4.73 11.96 21.89
CA ALA A 153 5.84 12.04 20.93
C ALA A 153 5.88 10.85 19.97
N HIS A 154 5.53 9.65 20.42
CA HIS A 154 5.48 8.45 19.57
C HIS A 154 4.21 8.38 18.70
N LEU A 155 3.06 8.84 19.22
CA LEU A 155 1.81 8.81 18.47
C LEU A 155 1.72 9.93 17.44
N THR A 156 2.30 11.09 17.73
CA THR A 156 2.25 12.28 16.86
C THR A 156 2.63 11.98 15.40
N PRO A 157 3.79 11.36 15.06
CA PRO A 157 4.14 11.12 13.66
C PRO A 157 3.16 10.20 12.92
N ASN A 158 2.55 9.24 13.61
CA ASN A 158 1.56 8.36 13.01
C ASN A 158 0.23 9.09 12.81
N LEU A 159 -0.21 9.85 13.83
CA LEU A 159 -1.44 10.63 13.75
C LEU A 159 -1.36 11.72 12.68
N THR A 160 -0.21 12.40 12.55
CA THR A 160 -0.01 13.42 11.49
C THR A 160 -0.01 12.79 10.10
N ALA A 161 0.58 11.61 9.92
CA ALA A 161 0.53 10.87 8.66
C ALA A 161 -0.91 10.45 8.30
N HIS A 162 -1.69 9.96 9.26
CA HIS A 162 -3.10 9.63 9.02
C HIS A 162 -3.96 10.86 8.78
N GLN A 163 -3.73 11.95 9.51
CA GLN A 163 -4.43 13.22 9.33
C GLN A 163 -4.18 13.80 7.93
N SER A 164 -2.94 13.77 7.44
CA SER A 164 -2.62 14.24 6.09
C SER A 164 -3.29 13.38 5.01
N GLN A 165 -3.31 12.06 5.19
CA GLN A 165 -4.00 11.13 4.30
C GLN A 165 -5.52 11.39 4.26
N LEU A 166 -6.15 11.58 5.42
CA LEU A 166 -7.59 11.86 5.51
C LEU A 166 -7.94 13.23 4.91
N ASN A 167 -7.12 14.26 5.16
CA ASN A 167 -7.29 15.57 4.56
C ASN A 167 -7.19 15.52 3.03
N ALA A 168 -6.22 14.76 2.49
CA ALA A 168 -6.09 14.57 1.06
C ALA A 168 -7.35 13.89 0.47
N ARG A 169 -7.85 12.82 1.11
CA ARG A 169 -9.09 12.15 0.70
C ARG A 169 -10.30 13.08 0.76
N LEU A 170 -10.45 13.82 1.86
CA LEU A 170 -11.53 14.79 2.03
C LEU A 170 -11.50 15.81 0.88
N GLN A 171 -10.33 16.38 0.59
CA GLN A 171 -10.16 17.35 -0.49
C GLN A 171 -10.51 16.75 -1.87
N THR A 172 -10.09 15.51 -2.14
CA THR A 172 -10.46 14.81 -3.38
C THR A 172 -11.97 14.57 -3.48
N THR A 173 -12.62 14.15 -2.39
CA THR A 173 -14.08 13.93 -2.40
C THR A 173 -14.85 15.23 -2.54
N GLN A 174 -14.39 16.31 -1.91
CA GLN A 174 -15.01 17.63 -2.02
C GLN A 174 -14.89 18.18 -3.44
N SER A 175 -13.73 18.02 -4.11
CA SER A 175 -13.58 18.45 -5.50
C SER A 175 -14.44 17.61 -6.46
N GLN A 176 -14.54 16.30 -6.24
CA GLN A 176 -15.45 15.44 -7.01
C GLN A 176 -16.91 15.82 -6.83
N ASN A 177 -17.34 16.07 -5.59
CA ASN A 177 -18.71 16.49 -5.29
C ASN A 177 -19.04 17.84 -5.93
N ALA A 178 -18.10 18.79 -5.95
CA ALA A 178 -18.29 20.06 -6.63
C ALA A 178 -18.50 19.88 -8.14
N LEU A 179 -17.66 19.06 -8.79
CA LEU A 179 -17.81 18.76 -10.23
C LEU A 179 -19.14 18.07 -10.55
N LEU A 180 -19.55 17.09 -9.73
CA LEU A 180 -20.83 16.40 -9.90
C LEU A 180 -22.01 17.34 -9.69
N TYR A 181 -21.91 18.25 -8.72
CA TYR A 181 -22.95 19.25 -8.48
C TYR A 181 -23.12 20.18 -9.68
N ASP A 182 -22.02 20.67 -10.24
CA ASP A 182 -22.04 21.54 -11.42
C ASP A 182 -22.65 20.81 -12.64
N GLU A 183 -22.30 19.54 -12.84
CA GLU A 183 -22.87 18.73 -13.92
C GLU A 183 -24.38 18.49 -13.73
N VAL A 184 -24.84 18.21 -12.50
CA VAL A 184 -26.27 18.07 -12.21
C VAL A 184 -27.03 19.36 -12.46
N GLN A 185 -26.45 20.53 -12.13
CA GLN A 185 -27.09 21.81 -12.44
C GLN A 185 -27.19 22.04 -13.95
N ARG A 186 -26.11 21.78 -14.69
CA ARG A 186 -26.10 21.87 -16.15
C ARG A 186 -27.17 20.97 -16.77
N GLN A 187 -27.27 19.71 -16.32
CA GLN A 187 -28.29 18.77 -16.79
C GLN A 187 -29.70 19.23 -16.45
N ARG A 188 -29.92 19.84 -15.28
CA ARG A 188 -31.25 20.38 -14.91
C ARG A 188 -31.66 21.55 -15.79
N GLU A 189 -30.72 22.43 -16.14
CA GLU A 189 -30.98 23.53 -17.07
C GLU A 189 -31.27 23.02 -18.48
N GLU A 190 -30.50 22.02 -18.94
CA GLU A 190 -30.72 21.36 -20.23
C GLU A 190 -32.09 20.68 -20.31
N ILE A 191 -32.49 19.96 -19.25
CA ILE A 191 -33.83 19.34 -19.17
C ILE A 191 -34.93 20.41 -19.23
N ARG A 192 -34.80 21.53 -18.51
CA ARG A 192 -35.79 22.62 -18.57
C ARG A 192 -35.92 23.17 -19.99
N ALA A 193 -34.79 23.45 -20.64
CA ALA A 193 -34.80 23.95 -22.02
C ALA A 193 -35.43 22.93 -23.01
N LEU A 194 -35.16 21.63 -22.83
CA LEU A 194 -35.78 20.59 -23.64
C LEU A 194 -37.28 20.46 -23.38
N LEU A 195 -37.73 20.61 -22.13
CA LEU A 195 -39.15 20.61 -21.80
C LEU A 195 -39.88 21.82 -22.39
N ASP A 196 -39.28 23.01 -22.32
CA ASP A 196 -39.85 24.24 -22.90
C ASP A 196 -39.99 24.12 -24.42
N THR A 197 -39.00 23.52 -25.11
CA THR A 197 -39.09 23.28 -26.56
C THR A 197 -40.13 22.22 -26.91
N LEU A 198 -40.27 21.17 -26.09
CA LEU A 198 -41.30 20.14 -26.28
C LEU A 198 -42.70 20.73 -26.07
N GLU A 199 -42.89 21.56 -25.04
CA GLU A 199 -44.15 22.26 -24.79
C GLU A 199 -44.52 23.20 -25.95
N ALA A 200 -43.55 23.94 -26.48
CA ALA A 200 -43.75 24.77 -27.68
C ALA A 200 -44.17 23.93 -28.91
N VAL A 201 -43.48 22.81 -29.18
CA VAL A 201 -43.83 21.92 -30.30
C VAL A 201 -45.21 21.28 -30.10
N VAL A 202 -45.58 20.91 -28.88
CA VAL A 202 -46.92 20.38 -28.58
C VAL A 202 -47.98 21.46 -28.82
N ALA A 203 -47.73 22.71 -28.39
CA ALA A 203 -48.62 23.83 -28.67
C ALA A 203 -48.74 24.09 -30.17
N ASP A 204 -47.65 24.01 -30.93
CA ASP A 204 -47.66 24.15 -32.39
C ASP A 204 -48.45 23.04 -33.08
N VAL A 205 -48.30 21.78 -32.64
CA VAL A 205 -49.06 20.64 -33.17
C VAL A 205 -50.54 20.76 -32.82
N GLN A 206 -50.87 21.18 -31.60
CA GLN A 206 -52.25 21.47 -31.20
C GLN A 206 -52.84 22.60 -32.04
N GLY A 207 -52.10 23.70 -32.24
CA GLY A 207 -52.51 24.81 -33.09
C GLY A 207 -52.70 24.39 -34.56
N ALA A 208 -51.81 23.55 -35.10
CA ALA A 208 -51.95 22.98 -36.44
C ALA A 208 -53.19 22.07 -36.55
N ASN A 209 -53.46 21.24 -35.53
CA ASN A 209 -54.65 20.40 -35.48
C ASN A 209 -55.94 21.23 -35.41
N ASP A 210 -55.96 22.28 -34.58
CA ASP A 210 -57.09 23.20 -34.48
C ASP A 210 -57.33 23.97 -35.79
N ALA A 211 -56.26 24.37 -36.49
CA ALA A 211 -56.35 25.01 -37.80
C ALA A 211 -56.85 24.06 -38.91
N LEU A 212 -56.48 22.77 -38.85
CA LEU A 212 -56.95 21.76 -39.81
C LEU A 212 -58.38 21.28 -39.52
N ARG A 213 -58.87 21.41 -38.28
CA ARG A 213 -60.19 20.97 -37.85
C ARG A 213 -61.37 21.39 -38.75
N PRO A 214 -61.50 22.64 -39.23
CA PRO A 214 -62.56 23.02 -40.17
C PRO A 214 -62.37 22.36 -41.54
N VAL A 215 -61.14 22.32 -42.06
CA VAL A 215 -60.80 21.75 -43.37
C VAL A 215 -61.04 20.24 -43.39
N VAL A 216 -60.78 19.54 -42.29
CA VAL A 216 -61.08 18.11 -42.15
C VAL A 216 -62.59 17.85 -42.23
N GLY A 217 -63.42 18.73 -41.68
CA GLY A 217 -64.88 18.64 -41.81
C GLY A 217 -65.35 18.79 -43.25
N ASP A 218 -64.78 19.77 -43.96
CA ASP A 218 -65.10 20.07 -45.35
C ASP A 218 -64.61 18.98 -46.31
N VAL A 219 -63.37 18.50 -46.14
CA VAL A 219 -62.82 17.37 -46.92
C VAL A 219 -63.58 16.08 -46.60
N ALA A 220 -64.01 15.85 -45.36
CA ALA A 220 -64.86 14.71 -45.02
C ALA A 220 -66.26 14.83 -45.65
N ALA A 221 -66.80 16.04 -45.82
CA ALA A 221 -68.06 16.26 -46.54
C ALA A 221 -67.89 16.10 -48.05
N GLU A 222 -66.81 16.62 -48.62
CA GLU A 222 -66.47 16.51 -50.04
C GLU A 222 -66.15 15.06 -50.43
N THR A 223 -65.44 14.30 -49.58
CA THR A 223 -65.24 12.85 -49.79
C THR A 223 -66.54 12.06 -49.65
N ARG A 224 -67.43 12.39 -48.70
CA ARG A 224 -68.77 11.78 -48.64
C ARG A 224 -69.59 12.08 -49.89
N GLN A 225 -69.58 13.32 -50.38
CA GLN A 225 -70.25 13.72 -51.62
C GLN A 225 -69.63 13.02 -52.84
N GLY A 226 -68.30 12.94 -52.91
CA GLY A 226 -67.55 12.24 -53.96
C GLY A 226 -67.82 10.74 -53.97
N ILE A 227 -67.88 10.08 -52.81
CA ILE A 227 -68.26 8.66 -52.70
C ILE A 227 -69.70 8.46 -53.19
N THR A 228 -70.65 9.29 -52.76
CA THR A 228 -72.04 9.19 -53.26
C THR A 228 -72.15 9.48 -54.76
N ALA A 229 -71.31 10.38 -55.30
CA ALA A 229 -71.28 10.68 -56.73
C ALA A 229 -70.63 9.55 -57.55
N VAL A 230 -69.60 8.89 -57.01
CA VAL A 230 -68.98 7.70 -57.62
C VAL A 230 -69.94 6.51 -57.53
N GLU A 231 -70.66 6.31 -56.42
CA GLU A 231 -71.71 5.30 -56.31
C GLU A 231 -72.88 5.57 -57.28
N ALA A 232 -73.27 6.83 -57.48
CA ALA A 232 -74.25 7.23 -58.49
C ALA A 232 -73.75 7.03 -59.94
N ALA A 233 -72.47 7.30 -60.20
CA ALA A 233 -71.85 7.08 -61.51
C ALA A 233 -71.64 5.59 -61.82
N ASN A 234 -71.33 4.78 -60.80
CA ASN A 234 -71.19 3.33 -60.93
C ASN A 234 -72.55 2.59 -60.93
N GLY A 235 -73.62 3.25 -60.45
CA GLY A 235 -75.02 2.79 -60.55
C GLY A 235 -75.72 3.16 -61.86
N GLY A 236 -75.14 4.03 -62.70
CA GLY A 236 -75.69 4.45 -63.99
C GLY A 236 -75.39 3.53 -65.17
N GLY A 237 -74.71 2.40 -64.94
CA GLY A 237 -74.15 1.54 -65.97
C GLY A 237 -74.50 0.07 -65.83
N GLN A 238 -75.75 -0.30 -65.52
CA GLN A 238 -76.24 -1.68 -65.68
C GLN A 238 -77.77 -1.77 -65.74
N GLY A 239 -78.32 -2.24 -66.86
CA GLY A 239 -79.66 -2.86 -66.98
C GLY A 239 -80.71 -2.04 -67.75
N GLN A 240 -80.81 -2.22 -69.08
CA GLN A 240 -81.84 -3.05 -69.76
C GLN A 240 -83.19 -2.34 -69.92
N GLN A 241 -83.59 -1.89 -71.11
CA GLN A 241 -84.11 -2.72 -72.22
C GLN A 241 -84.96 -3.90 -71.74
N GLY A 242 -86.29 -3.76 -71.85
CA GLY A 242 -87.20 -4.90 -71.85
C GLY A 242 -88.63 -4.62 -71.42
N ALA A 243 -89.53 -4.65 -72.41
CA ALA A 243 -90.87 -5.25 -72.34
C ALA A 243 -92.13 -4.37 -72.13
N THR A 244 -92.96 -4.39 -73.21
CA THR A 244 -94.45 -4.52 -73.25
C THR A 244 -95.27 -3.29 -72.83
N THR A 245 -96.24 -2.77 -73.59
CA THR A 245 -97.14 -3.33 -74.62
C THR A 245 -97.56 -2.22 -75.57
#